data_AF-A0A369K9I5-F1
#
_entry.id   AF-A0A369K9I5-F1
#
_cell.length_a   1.000
_cell.length_b   1.000
_cell.length_c   1.000
_cell.angle_alpha   90.00
_cell.angle_beta   90.00
_cell.angle_gamma   90.00
#
_symmetry.space_group_name_H-M   'P 1'
#
loop_
_entity.id
_entity.type
_entity.pdbx_description
1 polymer ?
#
loop_
_entity_poly.entity_id
_entity_poly.type
_entity_poly.pdbx_seq_one_letter_code
_entity_poly.pdbx_strand_id
1 'polypeptide(L)'
;MNVRQENQPHSSDMHLYLSSASPMNTVFRNEVGQALYRVRTPSRVFGRTTTISRIVPNNTSTRAEKCGRFEMHDVFGHLAQIEWKSFRSSRLRFQDREMKTRAFFRKQGFGCRGRNRVFVAPDGREYKWKLNSRPPELRTNDERQTLVARFHLWRHPYFSSPPTPSLEILPAGEHIADMILVSFIYIERLRQDE
;
A
#
# COMPACT_ATOMS: atom_id res chain seq x y z
N MET A 1 -34.33 -34.04 0.67
CA MET A 1 -34.63 -32.62 0.92
C MET A 1 -33.33 -31.83 0.75
N ASN A 2 -33.30 -30.96 -0.25
CA ASN A 2 -32.20 -30.02 -0.55
C ASN A 2 -32.11 -28.93 0.52
N VAL A 3 -30.88 -28.51 0.87
CA VAL A 3 -30.34 -27.13 0.76
C VAL A 3 -28.80 -27.28 0.82
N ARG A 4 -28.09 -27.41 -0.32
CA ARG A 4 -27.31 -26.33 -0.98
C ARG A 4 -26.66 -25.33 0.00
N GLN A 5 -25.46 -25.63 0.49
CA GLN A 5 -24.49 -24.57 0.74
C GLN A 5 -23.66 -24.36 -0.52
N GLU A 6 -24.12 -23.35 -1.25
CA GLU A 6 -23.49 -22.72 -2.39
C GLU A 6 -22.24 -21.97 -1.90
N ASN A 7 -21.09 -22.66 -1.90
CA ASN A 7 -19.80 -21.99 -1.83
C ASN A 7 -19.42 -21.58 -3.27
N GLN A 8 -19.70 -20.33 -3.61
CA GLN A 8 -19.10 -19.62 -4.73
C GLN A 8 -18.69 -18.21 -4.27
N PRO A 9 -17.70 -17.58 -4.91
CA PRO A 9 -16.42 -18.09 -5.37
C PRO A 9 -15.27 -17.26 -4.75
N HIS A 10 -14.03 -17.66 -5.04
CA HIS A 10 -12.81 -16.91 -4.70
C HIS A 10 -12.92 -15.44 -5.14
N SER A 11 -13.27 -14.55 -4.21
CA SER A 11 -12.86 -13.15 -4.33
C SER A 11 -11.40 -13.14 -3.89
N SER A 12 -10.49 -13.19 -4.85
CA SER A 12 -9.06 -13.32 -4.57
C SER A 12 -8.54 -12.03 -3.94
N ASP A 13 -8.51 -11.98 -2.62
CA ASP A 13 -7.85 -10.92 -1.86
C ASP A 13 -6.45 -10.65 -2.44
N MET A 14 -6.09 -9.37 -2.56
CA MET A 14 -4.80 -8.99 -3.12
C MET A 14 -3.75 -8.94 -2.00
N HIS A 15 -2.92 -9.97 -1.92
CA HIS A 15 -1.81 -10.04 -0.97
C HIS A 15 -0.51 -9.47 -1.55
N LEU A 16 0.09 -8.52 -0.83
CA LEU A 16 1.37 -7.91 -1.18
C LEU A 16 2.46 -8.22 -0.14
N TYR A 17 3.39 -9.10 -0.48
CA TYR A 17 4.52 -9.47 0.37
C TYR A 17 5.69 -8.51 0.21
N LEU A 18 6.26 -8.06 1.33
CA LEU A 18 7.41 -7.17 1.34
C LEU A 18 8.70 -8.01 1.22
N SER A 19 9.56 -7.65 0.28
CA SER A 19 10.87 -8.30 0.12
C SER A 19 11.87 -7.99 1.24
N SER A 20 11.58 -7.01 2.09
CA SER A 20 12.39 -6.55 3.21
C SER A 20 11.49 -6.10 4.37
N ALA A 21 12.00 -6.18 5.60
CA ALA A 21 11.31 -5.70 6.79
C ALA A 21 11.10 -4.17 6.82
N SER A 22 11.73 -3.41 5.91
CA SER A 22 11.55 -1.95 5.82
C SER A 22 10.52 -1.59 4.73
N PRO A 23 9.30 -1.13 5.07
CA PRO A 23 8.28 -0.74 4.09
C PRO A 23 8.74 0.44 3.20
N MET A 24 9.69 1.24 3.68
CA MET A 24 10.22 2.44 3.00
C MET A 24 11.22 2.14 1.87
N ASN A 25 11.76 0.92 1.83
CA ASN A 25 12.76 0.51 0.84
C ASN A 25 12.57 -0.98 0.53
N THR A 26 11.52 -1.29 -0.22
CA THR A 26 11.12 -2.67 -0.48
C THR A 26 10.41 -2.80 -1.83
N VAL A 27 10.29 -4.05 -2.28
CA VAL A 27 9.47 -4.45 -3.42
C VAL A 27 8.30 -5.25 -2.88
N PHE A 28 7.09 -4.85 -3.27
CA PHE A 28 5.85 -5.52 -2.95
C PHE A 28 5.54 -6.52 -4.05
N ARG A 29 5.43 -7.79 -3.69
CA ARG A 29 5.21 -8.92 -4.60
C ARG A 29 3.85 -9.55 -4.35
N ASN A 30 3.20 -10.05 -5.39
CA ASN A 30 2.00 -10.88 -5.23
C ASN A 30 2.35 -12.30 -4.75
N GLU A 31 1.33 -13.14 -4.56
CA GLU A 31 1.48 -14.56 -4.16
C GLU A 31 2.32 -15.39 -5.14
N VAL A 32 2.29 -15.04 -6.43
CA VAL A 32 3.06 -15.70 -7.49
C VAL A 32 4.53 -15.22 -7.50
N GLY A 33 4.88 -14.22 -6.67
CA GLY A 33 6.22 -13.65 -6.58
C GLY A 33 6.52 -12.54 -7.59
N GLN A 34 5.54 -12.14 -8.41
CA GLN A 34 5.67 -11.03 -9.36
C GLN A 34 5.72 -9.69 -8.62
N ALA A 35 6.67 -8.84 -8.99
CA ALA A 35 6.80 -7.50 -8.42
C ALA A 35 5.71 -6.56 -8.96
N LEU A 36 4.84 -6.06 -8.07
CA LEU A 36 3.77 -5.13 -8.46
C LEU A 36 4.15 -3.68 -8.16
N TYR A 37 4.82 -3.46 -7.02
CA TYR A 37 5.22 -2.13 -6.62
C TYR A 37 6.63 -2.10 -6.08
N ARG A 38 7.26 -0.95 -6.24
CA ARG A 38 8.59 -0.67 -5.71
C ARG A 38 8.55 0.63 -4.92
N VAL A 39 9.04 0.57 -3.69
CA VAL A 39 9.18 1.73 -2.82
C VAL A 39 10.65 1.95 -2.56
N ARG A 40 11.13 3.16 -2.84
CA ARG A 40 12.52 3.56 -2.64
C ARG A 40 12.58 4.84 -1.84
N THR A 41 13.24 4.75 -0.70
CA THR A 41 13.68 5.89 0.10
C THR A 41 15.19 5.73 0.26
N PRO A 42 16.02 6.68 -0.19
CA PRO A 42 17.48 6.65 0.06
C PRO A 42 17.79 6.54 1.59
N SER A 43 19.05 6.42 2.10
CA SER A 43 19.44 6.19 3.56
C SER A 43 20.39 7.21 4.34
N ARG A 44 20.00 8.46 4.64
CA ARG A 44 20.64 9.74 5.05
C ARG A 44 19.53 10.78 5.40
N VAL A 45 18.77 10.43 6.44
CA VAL A 45 18.21 11.20 7.58
C VAL A 45 17.48 12.57 7.45
N PHE A 46 17.60 13.45 6.44
CA PHE A 46 16.79 14.70 6.43
C PHE A 46 16.33 15.15 5.04
N GLY A 47 15.05 15.54 4.91
CA GLY A 47 14.48 16.22 3.73
C GLY A 47 14.18 15.33 2.52
N ARG A 48 13.74 14.09 2.73
CA ARG A 48 13.76 13.07 1.68
C ARG A 48 12.51 12.83 0.91
N THR A 49 12.71 12.22 -0.24
CA THR A 49 11.67 11.89 -1.17
C THR A 49 11.56 10.38 -1.30
N THR A 50 10.45 9.81 -0.86
CA THR A 50 10.10 8.42 -1.14
C THR A 50 9.46 8.35 -2.52
N THR A 51 10.01 7.51 -3.39
CA THR A 51 9.45 7.25 -4.72
C THR A 51 8.75 5.91 -4.70
N ILE A 52 7.51 5.89 -5.18
CA ILE A 52 6.68 4.72 -5.31
C ILE A 52 6.44 4.51 -6.81
N SER A 53 6.72 3.31 -7.28
CA SER A 53 6.59 2.94 -8.69
C SER A 53 5.75 1.68 -8.81
N ARG A 54 4.96 1.59 -9.89
CA ARG A 54 4.09 0.46 -10.21
C ARG A 54 4.59 -0.24 -11.45
N ILE A 55 4.46 -1.56 -11.53
CA ILE A 55 4.76 -2.30 -12.76
C ILE A 55 3.86 -1.82 -13.90
N VAL A 56 4.46 -1.51 -15.05
CA VAL A 56 3.76 -1.15 -16.28
C VAL A 56 3.82 -2.36 -17.21
N PRO A 57 2.69 -2.90 -17.68
CA PRO A 57 2.71 -3.95 -18.67
C PRO A 57 3.42 -3.40 -19.92
N ASN A 58 4.51 -4.05 -20.31
CA ASN A 58 5.31 -3.64 -21.44
C ASN A 58 4.49 -3.82 -22.73
N ASN A 59 3.91 -2.74 -23.24
CA ASN A 59 3.15 -2.71 -24.48
C ASN A 59 4.06 -2.59 -25.71
N THR A 60 5.31 -3.06 -25.66
CA THR A 60 6.14 -3.24 -26.86
C THR A 60 5.70 -4.48 -27.64
N SER A 61 4.43 -4.49 -28.07
CA SER A 61 3.87 -5.45 -29.02
C SER A 61 4.17 -5.04 -30.46
N THR A 62 5.40 -4.65 -30.79
CA THR A 62 5.73 -4.30 -32.20
C THR A 62 7.13 -4.64 -32.66
N ARG A 63 7.94 -5.39 -31.88
CA ARG A 63 9.22 -5.91 -32.40
C ARG A 63 9.77 -7.15 -31.67
N ALA A 64 8.94 -7.88 -30.93
CA ALA A 64 9.34 -9.12 -30.27
C ALA A 64 8.55 -10.35 -30.74
N GLU A 65 7.79 -10.24 -31.83
CA GLU A 65 7.10 -11.39 -32.45
C GLU A 65 8.03 -12.28 -33.30
N LYS A 66 9.35 -12.02 -33.35
CA LYS A 66 10.28 -12.77 -34.23
C LYS A 66 11.23 -13.75 -33.54
N CYS A 67 11.36 -13.74 -32.21
CA CYS A 67 12.15 -14.74 -31.49
C CYS A 67 11.43 -15.04 -30.19
N GLY A 68 10.88 -16.25 -30.05
CA GLY A 68 10.04 -16.71 -28.93
C GLY A 68 10.71 -16.74 -27.55
N ARG A 69 11.15 -15.58 -27.07
CA ARG A 69 11.63 -15.34 -25.72
C ARG A 69 10.91 -14.09 -25.23
N PHE A 70 9.77 -14.27 -24.58
CA PHE A 70 9.10 -13.19 -23.84
C PHE A 70 9.97 -12.84 -22.63
N GLU A 71 11.00 -12.02 -22.86
CA GLU A 71 11.76 -11.40 -21.77
C GLU A 71 10.87 -10.29 -21.19
N MET A 72 9.97 -10.67 -20.27
CA MET A 72 9.21 -9.71 -19.46
C MET A 72 10.19 -9.00 -18.51
N HIS A 73 10.79 -7.92 -18.98
CA HIS A 73 11.50 -7.00 -18.10
C HIS A 73 10.46 -6.25 -17.27
N ASP A 74 10.55 -6.33 -15.94
CA ASP A 74 9.70 -5.57 -15.02
C ASP A 74 9.99 -4.06 -15.17
N VAL A 75 9.29 -3.40 -16.09
CA VAL A 75 9.36 -1.94 -16.24
C VAL A 75 8.47 -1.31 -15.17
N PHE A 76 9.06 -0.44 -14.34
CA PHE A 76 8.34 0.29 -13.30
C PHE A 76 8.06 1.73 -13.75
N GLY A 77 6.78 2.07 -13.86
CA GLY A 77 6.29 3.43 -14.08
C GLY A 77 6.19 4.21 -12.77
N HIS A 78 6.34 5.53 -12.84
CA HIS A 78 6.14 6.39 -11.68
C HIS A 78 4.67 6.36 -11.23
N LEU A 79 4.41 6.08 -9.94
CA LEU A 79 3.07 6.11 -9.36
C LEU A 79 2.89 7.33 -8.43
N ALA A 80 3.81 7.49 -7.50
CA ALA A 80 3.73 8.55 -6.49
C ALA A 80 5.10 8.94 -5.92
N GLN A 81 5.12 10.11 -5.30
CA GLN A 81 6.27 10.67 -4.64
C GLN A 81 5.86 11.34 -3.33
N ILE A 82 6.51 11.00 -2.23
CA ILE A 82 6.28 11.64 -0.93
C ILE A 82 7.54 12.41 -0.54
N GLU A 83 7.48 13.72 -0.59
CA GLU A 83 8.53 14.61 -0.11
C GLU A 83 8.31 14.90 1.38
N TRP A 84 9.13 14.28 2.21
CA TRP A 84 9.15 14.40 3.66
C TRP A 84 9.79 15.72 4.10
N LYS A 85 9.05 16.49 4.91
CA LYS A 85 9.54 17.70 5.55
C LYS A 85 9.41 17.57 7.07
N SER A 86 10.50 17.75 7.81
CA SER A 86 10.54 17.56 9.26
C SER A 86 9.76 18.64 10.04
N PHE A 87 9.64 19.86 9.48
CA PHE A 87 9.03 21.01 10.16
C PHE A 87 7.84 21.64 9.41
N ARG A 88 7.52 21.15 8.22
CA ARG A 88 6.40 21.63 7.39
C ARG A 88 5.56 20.43 6.94
N SER A 89 4.37 20.67 6.41
CA SER A 89 3.61 19.58 5.80
C SER A 89 4.44 18.95 4.68
N SER A 90 4.63 17.64 4.73
CA SER A 90 5.14 16.87 3.60
C SER A 90 4.23 17.06 2.38
N ARG A 91 4.80 16.85 1.19
CA ARG A 91 4.06 16.94 -0.09
C ARG A 91 3.93 15.54 -0.66
N LEU A 92 2.70 15.16 -1.00
CA LEU A 92 2.39 13.94 -1.72
C LEU A 92 2.08 14.32 -3.17
N ARG A 93 2.84 13.77 -4.11
CA ARG A 93 2.49 13.75 -5.52
C ARG A 93 1.96 12.37 -5.83
N PHE A 94 0.73 12.28 -6.31
CA PHE A 94 0.11 11.03 -6.70
C PHE A 94 -0.46 11.25 -8.09
N GLN A 95 0.02 10.46 -9.07
CA GLN A 95 -0.25 10.72 -10.48
C GLN A 95 0.14 12.18 -10.82
N ASP A 96 -0.77 12.95 -11.42
CA ASP A 96 -0.55 14.35 -11.80
C ASP A 96 -1.02 15.36 -10.74
N ARG A 97 -1.35 14.90 -9.52
CA ARG A 97 -1.86 15.76 -8.44
C ARG A 97 -0.85 15.91 -7.32
N GLU A 98 -0.57 17.16 -6.95
CA GLU A 98 0.21 17.48 -5.76
C GLU A 98 -0.71 17.90 -4.61
N MET A 99 -0.50 17.30 -3.43
CA MET A 99 -1.32 17.47 -2.24
C MET A 99 -0.44 17.65 -1.00
N LYS A 100 -0.80 18.58 -0.11
CA LYS A 100 -0.15 18.69 1.21
C LYS A 100 -0.66 17.57 2.11
N THR A 101 0.24 16.73 2.62
CA THR A 101 -0.14 15.53 3.40
C THR A 101 -0.98 15.87 4.63
N ARG A 102 -0.74 17.00 5.31
CA ARG A 102 -1.52 17.43 6.48
C ARG A 102 -2.96 17.84 6.13
N ALA A 103 -3.18 18.35 4.92
CA ALA A 103 -4.51 18.71 4.43
C ALA A 103 -5.24 17.47 3.88
N PHE A 104 -4.52 16.61 3.17
CA PHE A 104 -5.07 15.40 2.57
C PHE A 104 -5.41 14.32 3.61
N PHE A 105 -4.46 14.02 4.52
CA PHE A 105 -4.66 13.07 5.63
C PHE A 105 -5.12 13.81 6.89
N ARG A 106 -6.43 14.07 6.97
CA ARG A 106 -7.06 14.73 8.11
C ARG A 106 -6.97 13.85 9.35
N LYS A 107 -6.74 14.47 10.51
CA LYS A 107 -6.76 13.76 11.79
C LYS A 107 -8.21 13.61 12.25
N GLN A 108 -8.63 12.40 12.63
CA GLN A 108 -9.96 12.15 13.19
C GLN A 108 -9.83 11.36 14.51
N GLY A 109 -10.67 11.72 15.49
CA GLY A 109 -10.70 11.11 16.81
C GLY A 109 -9.61 11.60 17.76
N PHE A 110 -9.65 11.07 18.99
CA PHE A 110 -8.73 11.36 20.09
C PHE A 110 -8.13 10.07 20.64
N GLY A 111 -6.86 10.10 21.05
CA GLY A 111 -6.18 8.94 21.63
C GLY A 111 -4.71 9.24 21.97
N CYS A 112 -4.19 8.60 23.02
CA CYS A 112 -2.82 8.73 23.50
C CYS A 112 -1.76 8.09 22.59
N ARG A 113 -2.18 7.25 21.61
CA ARG A 113 -1.30 6.56 20.65
C ARG A 113 -1.40 7.12 19.22
N GLY A 114 -1.74 8.40 19.10
CA GLY A 114 -1.96 9.08 17.82
C GLY A 114 -3.42 9.09 17.37
N ARG A 115 -3.75 10.03 16.47
CA ARG A 115 -5.11 10.19 15.90
C ARG A 115 -5.24 9.38 14.61
N ASN A 116 -6.44 8.86 14.31
CA ASN A 116 -6.68 8.20 13.03
C ASN A 116 -6.43 9.18 11.87
N ARG A 117 -6.05 8.65 10.71
CA ARG A 117 -5.84 9.46 9.50
C ARG A 117 -6.93 9.14 8.50
N VAL A 118 -7.61 10.16 8.02
CA VAL A 118 -8.74 10.07 7.11
C VAL A 118 -8.40 10.77 5.81
N PHE A 119 -8.75 10.17 4.68
CA PHE A 119 -8.54 10.74 3.35
C PHE A 119 -9.68 10.34 2.41
N VAL A 120 -9.83 11.09 1.32
CA VAL A 120 -10.75 10.76 0.23
C VAL A 120 -9.93 10.15 -0.90
N ALA A 121 -10.30 8.94 -1.35
CA ALA A 121 -9.60 8.24 -2.41
C ALA A 121 -10.13 8.69 -3.80
N PRO A 122 -9.48 8.28 -4.91
CA PRO A 122 -9.90 8.67 -6.27
C PRO A 122 -11.33 8.26 -6.64
N ASP A 123 -11.90 7.27 -5.97
CA ASP A 123 -13.28 6.82 -6.14
C ASP A 123 -14.32 7.75 -5.47
N GLY A 124 -13.86 8.84 -4.84
CA GLY A 124 -14.71 9.81 -4.15
C GLY A 124 -15.15 9.38 -2.75
N ARG A 125 -14.75 8.20 -2.28
CA ARG A 125 -15.12 7.69 -0.95
C ARG A 125 -14.09 8.04 0.09
N GLU A 126 -14.54 8.14 1.33
CA GLU A 126 -13.69 8.47 2.47
C GLU A 126 -13.24 7.20 3.19
N TYR A 127 -11.94 7.15 3.52
CA TYR A 127 -11.29 6.00 4.16
C TYR A 127 -10.51 6.45 5.39
N LYS A 128 -10.38 5.54 6.36
CA LYS A 128 -9.79 5.80 7.67
C LYS A 128 -8.76 4.74 8.04
N TRP A 129 -7.52 5.18 8.20
CA TRP A 129 -6.47 4.41 8.85
C TRP A 129 -6.62 4.45 10.37
N LYS A 130 -6.79 3.29 10.99
CA LYS A 130 -6.80 3.09 12.44
C LYS A 130 -5.37 2.92 12.96
N LEU A 131 -4.76 4.01 13.42
CA LEU A 131 -3.36 4.01 13.90
C LEU A 131 -3.20 3.38 15.28
N ASN A 132 -4.26 3.37 16.09
CA ASN A 132 -4.28 2.68 17.38
C ASN A 132 -4.31 1.15 17.25
N SER A 133 -4.64 0.61 16.07
CA SER A 133 -4.57 -0.83 15.80
C SER A 133 -3.13 -1.29 15.61
N ARG A 134 -2.83 -2.51 16.04
CA ARG A 134 -1.55 -3.19 15.79
C ARG A 134 -1.86 -4.58 15.26
N PRO A 135 -1.59 -4.85 13.97
CA PRO A 135 -1.07 -3.95 12.92
C PRO A 135 -2.09 -2.90 12.40
N PRO A 136 -1.68 -1.86 11.64
CA PRO A 136 -2.60 -0.83 11.14
C PRO A 136 -3.62 -1.40 10.15
N GLU A 137 -4.85 -0.88 10.25
CA GLU A 137 -5.99 -1.25 9.41
C GLU A 137 -6.56 -0.04 8.67
N LEU A 138 -6.97 -0.25 7.43
CA LEU A 138 -7.74 0.70 6.63
C LEU A 138 -9.19 0.24 6.53
N ARG A 139 -10.11 1.14 6.83
CA ARG A 139 -11.55 0.90 6.71
C ARG A 139 -12.23 2.01 5.91
N THR A 140 -13.40 1.73 5.36
CA THR A 140 -14.31 2.79 4.90
C THR A 140 -14.66 3.72 6.07
N ASN A 141 -14.91 5.00 5.79
CA ASN A 141 -15.36 5.97 6.78
C ASN A 141 -16.87 6.26 6.69
N ASP A 142 -17.65 5.22 6.39
CA ASP A 142 -19.10 5.20 6.48
C ASP A 142 -19.56 4.49 7.75
N GLU A 143 -20.87 4.32 7.91
CA GLU A 143 -21.47 3.62 9.05
C GLU A 143 -21.01 2.16 9.16
N ARG A 144 -20.75 1.52 8.01
CA ARG A 144 -20.36 0.10 7.95
C ARG A 144 -18.93 -0.15 8.43
N GLN A 145 -18.03 0.82 8.25
CA GLN A 145 -16.60 0.70 8.58
C GLN A 145 -15.97 -0.61 8.07
N THR A 146 -16.32 -0.98 6.85
CA THR A 146 -15.86 -2.17 6.14
C THR A 146 -14.33 -2.18 6.09
N LEU A 147 -13.72 -3.32 6.38
CA LEU A 147 -12.27 -3.50 6.27
C LEU A 147 -11.87 -3.53 4.79
N VAL A 148 -10.82 -2.79 4.46
CA VAL A 148 -10.38 -2.56 3.07
C VAL A 148 -8.94 -2.99 2.89
N ALA A 149 -8.09 -2.76 3.90
CA ALA A 149 -6.75 -3.30 3.92
C ALA A 149 -6.25 -3.51 5.35
N ARG A 150 -5.33 -4.45 5.51
CA ARG A 150 -4.69 -4.76 6.78
C ARG A 150 -3.23 -5.09 6.52
N PHE A 151 -2.34 -4.47 7.30
CA PHE A 151 -0.95 -4.86 7.30
C PHE A 151 -0.74 -6.05 8.23
N HIS A 152 0.19 -6.95 7.94
CA HIS A 152 0.56 -8.09 8.77
C HIS A 152 2.03 -7.97 9.15
N LEU A 153 2.25 -7.68 10.43
CA LEU A 153 3.58 -7.70 11.05
C LEU A 153 3.67 -8.96 11.88
N TRP A 154 4.32 -10.01 11.39
CA TRP A 154 4.57 -11.16 12.26
C TRP A 154 6.01 -11.17 12.78
N ARG A 155 6.10 -11.06 14.11
CA ARG A 155 7.27 -11.31 14.93
C ARG A 155 6.93 -12.46 15.89
N HIS A 156 7.33 -13.70 15.58
CA HIS A 156 7.56 -14.71 16.62
C HIS A 156 9.02 -15.17 16.57
N PRO A 157 9.71 -15.20 17.72
CA PRO A 157 11.11 -15.64 17.80
C PRO A 157 11.32 -17.16 17.76
N TYR A 158 10.27 -17.98 17.62
CA TYR A 158 10.33 -19.44 17.81
C TYR A 158 10.04 -20.30 16.56
N PHE A 159 9.78 -19.69 15.39
CA PHE A 159 9.55 -20.44 14.15
C PHE A 159 10.75 -20.33 13.20
N SER A 160 11.13 -21.48 12.61
CA SER A 160 12.33 -21.70 11.78
C SER A 160 12.34 -20.97 10.42
N SER A 161 11.35 -20.11 10.15
CA SER A 161 11.35 -19.20 9.00
C SER A 161 10.64 -17.91 9.41
N PRO A 162 11.27 -16.72 9.25
CA PRO A 162 10.62 -15.47 9.58
C PRO A 162 9.46 -15.23 8.61
N PRO A 163 8.21 -15.12 9.07
CA PRO A 163 7.11 -14.81 8.18
C PRO A 163 7.27 -13.41 7.60
N THR A 164 7.11 -13.35 6.29
CA THR A 164 7.31 -12.15 5.48
C THR A 164 6.24 -11.11 5.81
N PRO A 165 6.59 -9.86 6.18
CA PRO A 165 5.60 -8.80 6.34
C PRO A 165 4.78 -8.65 5.06
N SER A 166 3.47 -8.45 5.19
CA SER A 166 2.58 -8.37 4.03
C SER A 166 1.46 -7.36 4.23
N LEU A 167 1.04 -6.71 3.14
CA LEU A 167 -0.14 -5.85 3.08
C LEU A 167 -1.24 -6.61 2.35
N GLU A 168 -2.32 -6.93 3.06
CA GLU A 168 -3.52 -7.57 2.53
C GLU A 168 -4.51 -6.48 2.12
N ILE A 169 -4.93 -6.48 0.86
CA ILE A 169 -5.97 -5.60 0.33
C ILE A 169 -7.18 -6.47 0.03
N LEU A 170 -8.29 -6.17 0.70
CA LEU A 170 -9.53 -6.90 0.53
C LEU A 170 -10.27 -6.44 -0.74
N PRO A 171 -11.23 -7.22 -1.27
CA PRO A 171 -11.90 -6.94 -2.53
C PRO A 171 -12.60 -5.57 -2.56
N ALA A 172 -13.07 -5.12 -1.40
CA ALA A 172 -13.65 -3.79 -1.20
C ALA A 172 -12.67 -2.62 -1.39
N GLY A 173 -11.37 -2.90 -1.58
CA GLY A 173 -10.29 -1.91 -1.73
C GLY A 173 -9.45 -2.07 -2.98
N GLU A 174 -9.63 -3.13 -3.76
CA GLU A 174 -8.80 -3.40 -4.93
C GLU A 174 -8.84 -2.27 -5.96
N HIS A 175 -10.00 -1.66 -6.16
CA HIS A 175 -10.19 -0.54 -7.08
C HIS A 175 -9.41 0.74 -6.69
N ILE A 176 -8.91 0.82 -5.45
CA ILE A 176 -8.05 1.89 -4.97
C ILE A 176 -6.68 1.39 -4.48
N ALA A 177 -6.24 0.20 -4.88
CA ALA A 177 -5.02 -0.44 -4.39
C ALA A 177 -3.77 0.46 -4.44
N ASP A 178 -3.60 1.23 -5.53
CA ASP A 178 -2.52 2.21 -5.68
C ASP A 178 -2.52 3.25 -4.54
N MET A 179 -3.70 3.80 -4.23
CA MET A 179 -3.86 4.78 -3.16
C MET A 179 -3.72 4.13 -1.77
N ILE A 180 -4.16 2.88 -1.61
CA ILE A 180 -3.94 2.11 -0.38
C ILE A 180 -2.45 1.97 -0.11
N LEU A 181 -1.66 1.55 -1.10
CA LEU A 181 -0.22 1.42 -0.93
C LEU A 181 0.44 2.76 -0.60
N VAL A 182 0.12 3.81 -1.36
CA VAL A 182 0.71 5.15 -1.15
C VAL A 182 0.39 5.70 0.23
N SER A 183 -0.86 5.57 0.67
CA SER A 183 -1.27 5.98 2.01
C SER A 183 -0.67 5.08 3.10
N PHE A 184 -0.55 3.77 2.87
CA PHE A 184 0.11 2.85 3.80
C PHE A 184 1.57 3.24 4.06
N ILE A 185 2.35 3.52 3.01
CA ILE A 185 3.72 4.03 3.15
C ILE A 185 3.73 5.32 3.97
N TYR A 186 2.77 6.22 3.73
CA TYR A 186 2.66 7.44 4.53
C TYR A 186 2.42 7.16 6.02
N ILE A 187 1.49 6.26 6.34
CA ILE A 187 1.15 5.89 7.71
C ILE A 187 2.31 5.18 8.42
N GLU A 188 3.00 4.26 7.76
CA GLU A 188 4.15 3.56 8.35
C GLU A 188 5.27 4.52 8.71
N ARG A 189 5.51 5.58 7.90
CA ARG A 189 6.47 6.61 8.28
C ARG A 189 6.05 7.35 9.53
N LEU A 190 4.79 7.80 9.59
CA LEU A 190 4.27 8.53 10.74
C LEU A 190 4.39 7.71 12.02
N ARG A 191 4.24 6.39 11.95
CA ARG A 191 4.39 5.49 13.10
C ARG A 191 5.84 5.29 13.55
N GLN A 192 6.82 5.50 12.67
CA GLN A 192 8.24 5.44 13.02
C GLN A 192 8.72 6.76 13.62
N ASP A 193 8.09 7.89 13.27
CA ASP A 193 8.44 9.23 13.73
C ASP A 193 7.65 9.67 14.99
N GLU A 194 6.47 9.09 15.30
CA GLU A 194 5.70 9.26 16.56
C GLU A 194 6.17 8.30 17.67
#